data_AF-A0A2D8HCX0-F1
#
_entry.id   AF-A0A2D8HCX0-F1
#
_cell.length_a   1.000
_cell.length_b   1.000
_cell.length_c   1.000
_cell.angle_alpha   90.00
_cell.angle_beta   90.00
_cell.angle_gamma   90.00
#
_symmetry.space_group_name_H-M   'P 1'
#
loop_
_entity.id
_entity.type
_entity.pdbx_description
1 polymer ?
#
loop_
_entity_poly.entity_id
_entity_poly.type
_entity_poly.pdbx_seq_one_letter_code
_entity_poly.pdbx_strand_id
1 'polypeptide(L)' 'MRKEHKSKTGGLTAAGRRYFKRTQGSNLKAPVTGKVKRGSKAAKRRKSFCARMRGMRKRQKPSNNTGKDRLSLSLKKWKC' A
#
# COMPACT_ATOMS: atom_id res chain seq x y z
N MET A 1 17.35 1.21 1.98
CA MET A 1 16.27 0.66 1.11
C MET A 1 16.54 1.03 -0.34
N ARG A 2 16.62 0.06 -1.28
CA ARG A 2 17.05 0.29 -2.67
C ARG A 2 15.90 0.59 -3.62
N LYS A 3 16.20 1.08 -4.84
CA LYS A 3 15.21 1.37 -5.89
C LYS A 3 14.38 0.13 -6.25
N GLU A 4 15.01 -1.04 -6.30
CA GLU A 4 14.35 -2.33 -6.55
C GLU A 4 13.30 -2.72 -5.48
N HIS A 5 13.36 -2.14 -4.28
CA HIS A 5 12.39 -2.38 -3.21
C HIS A 5 11.10 -1.56 -3.40
N LYS A 6 11.15 -0.49 -4.21
CA LYS A 6 10.03 0.41 -4.49
C LYS A 6 9.42 0.06 -5.85
N SER A 7 8.11 -0.18 -5.89
CA SER A 7 7.40 -0.29 -7.17
C SER A 7 7.18 1.10 -7.77
N LYS A 8 7.41 1.24 -9.08
CA LYS A 8 7.05 2.44 -9.85
C LYS A 8 5.56 2.76 -9.77
N THR A 9 4.72 1.72 -9.74
CA THR A 9 3.25 1.84 -9.68
C THR A 9 2.67 1.94 -8.26
N GLY A 10 3.53 2.15 -7.25
CA GLY A 10 3.12 2.31 -5.85
C GLY A 10 3.38 1.08 -4.98
N GLY A 11 3.65 1.34 -3.69
CA GLY A 11 3.97 0.31 -2.70
C GLY A 11 5.36 -0.35 -2.85
N LEU A 12 5.55 -1.46 -2.15
CA LEU A 12 6.79 -2.25 -2.16
C LEU A 12 6.72 -3.41 -3.16
N THR A 13 7.86 -3.72 -3.77
CA THR A 13 8.05 -4.94 -4.57
C THR A 13 8.12 -6.18 -3.67
N ALA A 14 8.14 -7.37 -4.27
CA ALA A 14 8.35 -8.61 -3.52
C ALA A 14 9.71 -8.59 -2.80
N ALA A 15 10.77 -8.15 -3.49
CA ALA A 15 12.10 -7.96 -2.90
C ALA A 15 12.05 -6.97 -1.73
N GLY A 16 11.35 -5.84 -1.88
CA GLY A 16 11.18 -4.88 -0.80
C GLY A 16 10.49 -5.47 0.43
N ARG A 17 9.42 -6.23 0.25
CA ARG A 17 8.75 -6.90 1.38
C ARG A 17 9.66 -7.93 2.06
N ARG A 18 10.42 -8.72 1.28
CA ARG A 18 11.40 -9.67 1.83
C ARG A 18 12.51 -8.97 2.60
N TYR A 19 13.01 -7.85 2.08
CA TYR A 19 14.01 -7.02 2.75
C TYR A 19 13.51 -6.59 4.14
N PHE A 20 12.32 -5.99 4.24
CA PHE A 20 11.75 -5.57 5.52
C PHE A 20 11.43 -6.74 6.47
N LYS A 21 11.05 -7.91 5.94
CA LYS A 21 10.91 -9.11 6.77
C LYS A 21 12.24 -9.53 7.38
N ARG A 22 13.32 -9.50 6.60
CA ARG A 22 14.67 -9.91 7.05
C ARG A 22 15.29 -8.89 8.00
N THR A 23 15.16 -7.59 7.74
CA THR A 23 15.86 -6.55 8.51
C THR A 23 15.06 -6.01 9.69
N GLN A 24 13.73 -6.07 9.64
CA GLN A 24 12.85 -5.49 10.66
C GLN A 24 11.82 -6.49 11.22
N GLY A 25 11.90 -7.78 10.85
CA GLY A 25 10.90 -8.78 11.24
C GLY A 25 9.49 -8.53 10.68
N SER A 26 9.31 -7.53 9.80
CA SER A 26 7.99 -7.06 9.39
C SER A 26 7.33 -7.99 8.36
N ASN A 27 6.15 -8.54 8.69
CA ASN A 27 5.37 -9.41 7.80
C ASN A 27 4.42 -8.61 6.87
N LEU A 28 5.00 -7.70 6.08
CA LEU A 28 4.26 -6.81 5.20
C LEU A 28 3.49 -7.60 4.13
N LYS A 29 2.20 -7.31 3.96
CA LYS A 29 1.35 -7.99 2.97
C LYS A 29 1.35 -7.27 1.63
N ALA A 30 1.20 -8.06 0.56
CA ALA A 30 1.00 -7.53 -0.78
C ALA A 30 -0.38 -6.85 -0.93
N PRO A 31 -0.51 -5.85 -1.82
CA PRO A 31 -1.80 -5.25 -2.17
C PRO A 31 -2.81 -6.30 -2.63
N VAL A 32 -4.07 -6.09 -2.25
CA VAL A 32 -5.19 -6.92 -2.71
C VAL A 32 -5.61 -6.41 -4.09
N THR A 33 -5.04 -6.99 -5.13
CA THR A 33 -5.35 -6.68 -6.53
C THR A 33 -6.33 -7.71 -7.08
N GLY A 34 -7.54 -7.30 -7.46
CA GLY A 34 -8.52 -8.19 -8.11
C GLY A 34 -9.97 -8.02 -7.63
N LYS A 35 -10.87 -8.85 -8.19
CA LYS A 35 -12.23 -9.05 -7.68
C LYS A 35 -12.11 -9.95 -6.44
N VAL A 36 -12.38 -9.39 -5.27
CA VAL A 36 -12.40 -10.15 -4.01
C VAL A 36 -13.83 -10.50 -3.64
N LYS A 37 -14.05 -11.74 -3.18
CA LYS A 37 -15.33 -12.16 -2.63
C LYS A 37 -15.73 -11.25 -1.46
N ARG A 38 -16.95 -10.72 -1.47
CA ARG A 38 -17.49 -9.92 -0.36
C ARG A 38 -17.42 -10.72 0.94
N GLY A 39 -17.08 -10.06 2.05
CA GLY A 39 -16.92 -10.71 3.35
C GLY A 39 -15.61 -11.49 3.56
N SER A 40 -14.84 -11.79 2.51
CA SER A 40 -13.57 -12.52 2.62
C SER A 40 -12.52 -11.78 3.45
N LYS A 41 -11.53 -12.53 3.98
CA LYS A 41 -10.37 -11.96 4.68
C LYS A 41 -9.61 -10.95 3.83
N ALA A 42 -9.52 -11.17 2.52
CA ALA A 42 -8.91 -10.24 1.58
C ALA A 42 -9.73 -8.94 1.43
N ALA A 43 -11.06 -9.04 1.34
CA ALA A 43 -11.94 -7.88 1.29
C ALA A 43 -11.87 -7.05 2.58
N LYS A 44 -11.91 -7.70 3.75
CA LYS A 44 -11.74 -7.04 5.06
C LYS A 44 -10.40 -6.32 5.15
N ARG A 45 -9.30 -7.00 4.76
CA ARG A 45 -7.95 -6.40 4.74
C ARG A 45 -7.86 -5.19 3.80
N ARG A 46 -8.46 -5.27 2.60
CA ARG A 46 -8.53 -4.12 1.67
C ARG A 46 -9.30 -2.96 2.30
N LYS A 47 -10.47 -3.22 2.90
CA LYS A 47 -11.29 -2.21 3.59
C LYS A 47 -10.49 -1.50 4.68
N SER A 48 -9.82 -2.26 5.56
CA SER A 48 -9.00 -1.70 6.64
C SER A 48 -7.83 -0.87 6.12
N PHE A 49 -7.14 -1.36 5.07
CA PHE A 49 -6.06 -0.60 4.44
C PHE A 49 -6.57 0.72 3.85
N CYS A 50 -7.65 0.68 3.05
CA CYS A 50 -8.21 1.88 2.44
C CYS A 50 -8.64 2.91 3.49
N ALA A 51 -9.30 2.49 4.57
CA ALA A 51 -9.72 3.39 5.64
C ALA A 51 -8.52 4.11 6.28
N ARG A 52 -7.48 3.35 6.66
CA ARG A 52 -6.28 3.92 7.28
C ARG A 52 -5.55 4.88 6.35
N MET A 53 -5.25 4.44 5.13
CA MET A 53 -4.45 5.23 4.20
C MET A 53 -5.19 6.44 3.64
N ARG A 54 -6.52 6.35 3.43
CA ARG A 54 -7.34 7.53 3.07
C ARG A 54 -7.37 8.54 4.20
N GLY A 55 -7.42 8.10 5.46
CA GLY A 55 -7.28 8.97 6.62
C GLY A 55 -5.93 9.71 6.64
N MET A 56 -4.83 9.01 6.35
CA MET A 56 -3.51 9.64 6.22
C MET A 56 -3.47 10.67 5.09
N ARG A 57 -4.10 10.36 3.95
CA ARG A 57 -4.14 11.27 2.80
C ARG A 57 -4.91 12.56 3.10
N LYS A 58 -5.99 12.46 3.88
CA LYS A 58 -6.74 13.65 4.35
C LYS A 58 -5.93 14.57 5.26
N ARG A 59 -5.02 14.01 6.07
CA ARG A 59 -4.13 14.78 6.97
C ARG A 59 -2.89 15.33 6.27
N GLN A 60 -2.65 14.91 5.03
CA GLN A 60 -1.48 15.33 4.27
C GLN A 60 -1.65 16.79 3.83
N LYS A 61 -0.58 17.58 3.93
CA LYS A 61 -0.55 18.94 3.38
C LYS A 61 -0.94 18.90 1.88
N PRO A 62 -1.74 19.86 1.38
CA PRO A 62 -2.18 19.88 -0.02
C PRO A 62 -1.02 19.77 -1.03
N SER A 63 0.11 20.45 -0.75
CA SER A 63 1.33 20.40 -1.58
C SER A 63 1.93 19.00 -1.74
N ASN A 64 1.70 18.11 -0.78
CA ASN A 64 2.20 16.74 -0.79
C ASN A 64 1.16 15.73 -1.33
N ASN A 65 -0.11 16.14 -1.48
CA ASN A 65 -1.20 15.31 -1.99
C ASN A 65 -1.36 15.50 -3.50
N THR A 66 -0.34 15.09 -4.25
CA THR A 66 -0.23 15.36 -5.69
C THR A 66 -0.94 14.33 -6.57
N GLY A 67 -1.46 13.25 -5.99
CA GLY A 67 -2.04 12.13 -6.74
C GLY A 67 -1.01 11.22 -7.43
N LYS A 68 0.25 11.67 -7.51
CA LYS A 68 1.44 10.94 -7.97
C LYS A 68 2.39 10.61 -6.82
N ASP A 69 2.14 11.15 -5.63
CA ASP A 69 2.87 10.83 -4.42
C ASP A 69 2.73 9.34 -4.03
N ARG A 70 3.63 8.86 -3.15
CA ARG A 70 3.70 7.44 -2.79
C ARG A 70 2.44 6.94 -2.09
N LEU A 71 1.74 7.78 -1.34
CA LEU A 71 0.52 7.43 -0.64
C LEU A 71 -0.63 7.26 -1.65
N SER A 72 -0.77 8.20 -2.58
CA SER A 72 -1.76 8.14 -3.65
C SER A 72 -1.55 6.95 -4.59
N LEU A 73 -0.30 6.67 -4.97
CA LEU A 73 0.01 5.47 -5.77
C LEU A 73 -0.31 4.18 -5.01
N SER A 74 -0.09 4.15 -3.70
CA SER A 74 -0.44 3.00 -2.86
C SER A 74 -1.96 2.78 -2.81
N LEU A 75 -2.75 3.84 -2.60
CA LEU A 75 -4.21 3.78 -2.62
C LEU A 75 -4.73 3.21 -3.95
N LYS A 76 -4.25 3.77 -5.09
CA LYS A 76 -4.58 3.27 -6.43
C LYS A 76 -4.26 1.78 -6.59
N LYS A 77 -3.08 1.34 -6.12
CA LYS A 77 -2.66 -0.07 -6.24
C LYS A 77 -3.55 -1.02 -5.43
N TRP A 78 -4.07 -0.57 -4.30
CA TRP A 78 -5.00 -1.34 -3.47
C TRP A 78 -6.47 -1.22 -3.93
N LYS A 79 -6.75 -0.51 -5.03
CA LYS A 79 -8.10 -0.18 -5.50
C LYS A 79 -8.94 0.49 -4.40
N CYS A 80 -8.26 1.39 -3.69
CA CYS A 80 -8.84 2.46 -2.91
C CYS A 80 -8.83 3.74 -3.77
#